data_AF-A0A1G3MJX5-F1
#
_entry.id   AF-A0A1G3MJX5-F1
#
_cell.length_a   1.000
_cell.length_b   1.000
_cell.length_c   1.000
_cell.angle_alpha   90.00
_cell.angle_beta   90.00
_cell.angle_gamma   90.00
#
_symmetry.space_group_name_H-M   'P 1'
#
loop_
_entity.id
_entity.type
_entity.pdbx_description
1 polymer ?
#
loop_
_entity_poly.entity_id
_entity_poly.type
_entity_poly.pdbx_seq_one_letter_code
_entity_poly.pdbx_strand_id
1 'polypeptide(L)'
;MTKTRVRGSFALVLSLTVLSVFALAGCAPQEAAVSSRPEAAPSSGGPGPATPTGPATPSGSPAVAATPTTPTGSPAAPAATQPAASPASVAPISSPVGQAAQPVTPAAPGATSATITPPATGGSAVAAPAVPAATPALRVGELVFLDGSVAIHRRGQVIANPDIGDVVEPFDVIVTGAGSRAEIDIGSGRPGGATIRLAENTAFYYDTRALSADERRTVLQLLSGAIAIKVDRLVNGSFSIATDNTVLGVRGTTFIVDTIPDGTALVTCAEGRVQVKGQGGSALLAQPGTVVTATATGTAQARPVDPAGLSGFRTTWRDDAYRAFASQALFMISAHAATMERNAPLLSAAHARLQAQRSVLQTWREARDAGRVPRFTDWTAEKRALAPVLFDCLSAMFQLERAYYRLLELRSLHDGPGRVGVGSLPDGRTSLAFFRDFESRNRNVLVQMAEVRDVLELFIYASAGSPMGGFFADKVAALGSGGLFLGEEDW
;
A
#
# COMPACT_ATOMS: atom_id res chain seq x y z
N MET A 1 -6.50 -51.75 38.25
CA MET A 1 -7.66 -50.91 38.63
C MET A 1 -7.21 -49.45 38.57
N THR A 2 -7.49 -48.67 37.52
CA THR A 2 -8.75 -48.00 37.09
C THR A 2 -9.00 -46.60 37.69
N LYS A 3 -8.70 -45.57 36.87
CA LYS A 3 -9.30 -44.22 36.84
C LYS A 3 -9.01 -43.33 38.10
N THR A 4 -9.07 -42.00 38.04
CA THR A 4 -9.78 -41.11 37.09
C THR A 4 -8.94 -39.87 36.72
N ARG A 5 -8.99 -39.46 35.44
CA ARG A 5 -8.68 -38.09 35.00
C ARG A 5 -9.99 -37.39 34.61
N VAL A 6 -10.21 -36.17 35.11
CA VAL A 6 -11.32 -35.31 34.66
C VAL A 6 -10.81 -34.44 33.50
N ARG A 7 -11.54 -34.43 32.39
CA ARG A 7 -11.41 -33.42 31.32
C ARG A 7 -12.65 -32.53 31.38
N GLY A 8 -12.45 -31.23 31.59
CA GLY A 8 -13.50 -30.24 31.39
C GLY A 8 -13.47 -29.75 29.94
N SER A 9 -14.53 -29.99 29.18
CA SER A 9 -14.70 -29.45 27.83
C SER A 9 -15.61 -28.22 27.89
N PHE A 10 -15.08 -27.04 27.58
CA PHE A 10 -15.89 -25.86 27.31
C PHE A 10 -16.30 -25.85 25.83
N ALA A 11 -17.58 -26.13 25.56
CA ALA A 11 -18.15 -25.98 24.22
C ALA A 11 -18.84 -24.63 24.10
N LEU A 12 -18.30 -23.74 23.27
CA LEU A 12 -18.93 -22.45 22.94
C LEU A 12 -19.82 -22.63 21.70
N VAL A 13 -21.13 -22.70 21.89
CA VAL A 13 -22.08 -22.79 20.77
C VAL A 13 -22.35 -21.38 20.23
N LEU A 14 -21.77 -21.05 19.08
CA LEU A 14 -22.09 -19.83 18.33
C LEU A 14 -23.15 -20.17 17.27
N SER A 15 -24.38 -19.72 17.46
CA SER A 15 -25.47 -19.94 16.50
C SER A 15 -25.44 -18.88 15.40
N LEU A 16 -25.25 -19.29 14.15
CA LEU A 16 -25.13 -18.38 13.01
C LEU A 16 -26.44 -18.35 12.20
N THR A 17 -27.30 -17.35 12.46
CA THR A 17 -28.57 -17.18 11.73
C THR A 17 -28.36 -16.29 10.51
N VAL A 18 -28.23 -16.89 9.32
CA VAL A 18 -28.19 -16.15 8.05
C VAL A 18 -29.62 -15.81 7.62
N LEU A 19 -29.95 -14.52 7.53
CA LEU A 19 -31.27 -14.04 7.09
C LEU A 19 -31.21 -13.54 5.64
N SER A 20 -31.53 -14.41 4.69
CA SER A 20 -31.57 -14.07 3.27
C SER A 20 -32.82 -13.24 2.92
N VAL A 21 -32.64 -11.94 2.65
CA VAL A 21 -33.72 -11.07 2.17
C VAL A 21 -33.65 -10.97 0.64
N PHE A 22 -34.51 -11.72 -0.05
CA PHE A 22 -34.78 -11.52 -1.47
C PHE A 22 -35.91 -10.49 -1.62
N ALA A 23 -35.64 -9.39 -2.34
CA ALA A 23 -36.68 -8.45 -2.75
C ALA A 23 -37.26 -8.89 -4.10
N LEU A 24 -38.59 -9.01 -4.18
CA LEU A 24 -39.33 -9.15 -5.44
C LEU A 24 -40.37 -8.02 -5.53
N ALA A 25 -40.48 -7.43 -6.71
CA ALA A 25 -41.38 -6.30 -6.96
C ALA A 25 -42.84 -6.75 -6.97
N GLY A 26 -43.73 -5.93 -6.43
CA GLY A 26 -45.16 -6.18 -6.42
C GLY A 26 -45.85 -5.82 -7.72
N CYS A 27 -46.96 -6.50 -8.02
CA CYS A 27 -47.98 -6.05 -8.96
C CYS A 27 -49.37 -6.37 -8.37
N ALA A 28 -50.37 -5.55 -8.69
CA ALA A 28 -51.70 -5.61 -8.07
C ALA A 28 -52.66 -6.61 -8.77
N PRO A 29 -53.72 -7.10 -8.11
CA PRO A 29 -54.58 -8.18 -8.63
C PRO A 29 -55.80 -7.68 -9.43
N GLN A 30 -56.36 -8.56 -10.27
CA GLN A 30 -57.76 -8.49 -10.72
C GLN A 30 -58.34 -9.91 -10.92
N GLU A 31 -59.67 -10.03 -11.03
CA GLU A 31 -60.47 -11.22 -10.70
C GLU A 31 -60.80 -12.20 -11.86
N ALA A 32 -61.46 -13.30 -11.47
CA ALA A 32 -62.52 -14.02 -12.21
C ALA A 32 -62.18 -15.13 -13.25
N ALA A 33 -61.79 -16.30 -12.71
CA ALA A 33 -62.59 -17.55 -12.70
C ALA A 33 -62.93 -18.39 -13.98
N VAL A 34 -63.30 -19.66 -13.70
CA VAL A 34 -64.13 -20.62 -14.48
C VAL A 34 -63.45 -21.70 -15.37
N SER A 35 -63.68 -22.97 -14.97
CA SER A 35 -63.83 -24.23 -15.73
C SER A 35 -62.64 -25.13 -16.13
N SER A 36 -62.88 -26.43 -15.88
CA SER A 36 -62.35 -27.69 -16.43
C SER A 36 -62.40 -27.81 -17.98
N ARG A 37 -61.85 -28.84 -18.67
CA ARG A 37 -61.54 -30.26 -18.31
C ARG A 37 -60.41 -30.83 -19.24
N PRO A 38 -59.74 -31.97 -18.97
CA PRO A 38 -58.56 -32.43 -19.74
C PRO A 38 -58.74 -33.75 -20.53
N GLU A 39 -57.93 -33.93 -21.57
CA GLU A 39 -57.61 -35.17 -22.31
C GLU A 39 -56.43 -34.86 -23.28
N ALA A 40 -55.50 -35.74 -23.70
CA ALA A 40 -55.18 -37.14 -23.38
C ALA A 40 -53.69 -37.45 -23.71
N ALA A 41 -53.27 -38.73 -23.68
CA ALA A 41 -51.96 -39.30 -24.08
C ALA A 41 -52.18 -40.75 -24.62
N PRO A 42 -51.18 -41.57 -25.08
CA PRO A 42 -49.70 -41.42 -25.21
C PRO A 42 -49.29 -41.27 -26.71
N SER A 43 -48.27 -41.85 -27.38
CA SER A 43 -47.22 -42.89 -27.17
C SER A 43 -46.15 -42.77 -28.32
N SER A 44 -45.05 -43.50 -28.50
CA SER A 44 -44.16 -44.40 -27.70
C SER A 44 -42.97 -44.91 -28.56
N GLY A 45 -41.75 -45.08 -28.01
CA GLY A 45 -40.70 -45.97 -28.58
C GLY A 45 -39.32 -45.36 -28.98
N GLY A 46 -38.25 -46.12 -28.74
CA GLY A 46 -36.89 -45.99 -29.33
C GLY A 46 -36.45 -47.35 -29.93
N PRO A 47 -35.15 -47.69 -30.14
CA PRO A 47 -33.90 -47.01 -29.76
C PRO A 47 -32.92 -46.77 -30.96
N GLY A 48 -31.60 -46.60 -30.71
CA GLY A 48 -30.52 -46.41 -31.72
C GLY A 48 -30.03 -47.70 -32.44
N PRO A 49 -28.78 -47.82 -32.95
CA PRO A 49 -27.52 -47.17 -32.48
C PRO A 49 -26.46 -46.82 -33.58
N ALA A 50 -25.18 -46.71 -33.16
CA ALA A 50 -23.91 -46.98 -33.88
C ALA A 50 -23.05 -45.84 -34.50
N THR A 51 -21.73 -46.07 -34.47
CA THR A 51 -20.60 -45.27 -35.00
C THR A 51 -19.71 -46.19 -35.86
N PRO A 52 -18.85 -45.69 -36.79
CA PRO A 52 -17.40 -45.90 -36.62
C PRO A 52 -16.44 -44.86 -37.29
N THR A 53 -15.12 -44.96 -37.00
CA THR A 53 -13.89 -44.66 -37.81
C THR A 53 -13.87 -43.57 -38.90
N GLY A 54 -12.77 -42.85 -39.20
CA GLY A 54 -11.34 -42.94 -38.84
C GLY A 54 -10.48 -41.87 -39.59
N PRO A 55 -9.13 -41.82 -39.46
CA PRO A 55 -8.33 -40.63 -39.82
C PRO A 55 -7.49 -40.72 -41.12
N ALA A 56 -7.14 -39.56 -41.72
CA ALA A 56 -6.08 -39.43 -42.74
C ALA A 56 -5.46 -38.01 -42.88
N THR A 57 -4.13 -37.98 -42.99
CA THR A 57 -3.26 -36.95 -43.63
C THR A 57 -2.50 -37.66 -44.80
N PRO A 58 -1.65 -37.04 -45.67
CA PRO A 58 -0.91 -35.77 -45.57
C PRO A 58 -0.75 -34.94 -46.88
N SER A 59 0.18 -33.96 -46.86
CA SER A 59 1.00 -33.44 -47.98
C SER A 59 0.41 -32.48 -49.02
N GLY A 60 1.17 -31.41 -49.34
CA GLY A 60 0.91 -30.54 -50.51
C GLY A 60 1.59 -29.17 -50.49
N SER A 61 2.88 -29.10 -50.87
CA SER A 61 3.56 -27.85 -51.29
C SER A 61 4.37 -28.12 -52.57
N PRO A 62 4.44 -27.17 -53.51
CA PRO A 62 5.70 -26.45 -53.71
C PRO A 62 5.53 -24.94 -54.03
N ALA A 63 6.63 -24.21 -54.19
CA ALA A 63 6.68 -22.75 -54.36
C ALA A 63 7.14 -22.32 -55.77
N VAL A 64 6.84 -21.06 -56.15
CA VAL A 64 7.40 -20.38 -57.34
C VAL A 64 7.80 -18.93 -57.00
N ALA A 65 8.87 -18.48 -57.65
CA ALA A 65 9.70 -17.31 -57.36
C ALA A 65 9.14 -15.92 -57.77
N ALA A 66 9.72 -14.87 -57.14
CA ALA A 66 10.45 -13.72 -57.74
C ALA A 66 9.91 -12.97 -58.99
N THR A 67 10.13 -11.67 -59.25
CA THR A 67 10.83 -10.53 -58.56
C THR A 67 10.31 -9.19 -59.17
N PRO A 68 10.63 -7.99 -58.63
CA PRO A 68 9.96 -6.73 -58.99
C PRO A 68 10.59 -5.95 -60.17
N THR A 69 9.87 -4.94 -60.65
CA THR A 69 10.36 -3.93 -61.61
C THR A 69 10.02 -2.49 -61.17
N THR A 70 11.00 -1.59 -61.28
CA THR A 70 10.84 -0.12 -61.17
C THR A 70 10.55 0.48 -62.56
N PRO A 71 10.06 1.72 -62.65
CA PRO A 71 10.96 2.72 -63.27
C PRO A 71 10.91 4.14 -62.69
N THR A 72 11.95 4.88 -63.03
CA THR A 72 12.30 6.28 -62.69
C THR A 72 11.35 7.34 -63.28
N GLY A 73 11.19 8.47 -62.59
CA GLY A 73 10.60 9.70 -63.19
C GLY A 73 10.65 10.92 -62.27
N SER A 74 11.39 11.96 -62.65
CA SER A 74 11.41 13.30 -62.02
C SER A 74 11.48 14.36 -63.14
N PRO A 75 10.91 15.57 -62.96
CA PRO A 75 11.80 16.70 -62.67
C PRO A 75 11.20 17.89 -61.86
N ALA A 76 12.13 18.76 -61.43
CA ALA A 76 11.97 20.21 -61.18
C ALA A 76 11.22 20.72 -59.94
N ALA A 77 11.70 21.87 -59.43
CA ALA A 77 11.18 22.65 -58.31
C ALA A 77 10.77 24.07 -58.77
N PRO A 78 10.29 24.95 -57.86
CA PRO A 78 11.21 26.01 -57.42
C PRO A 78 11.17 26.32 -55.90
N ALA A 79 12.07 27.23 -55.49
CA ALA A 79 12.51 27.46 -54.11
C ALA A 79 11.57 28.27 -53.19
N ALA A 80 11.74 28.08 -51.87
CA ALA A 80 11.42 29.08 -50.85
C ALA A 80 12.42 29.03 -49.66
N THR A 81 13.01 30.19 -49.39
CA THR A 81 14.02 30.61 -48.41
C THR A 81 14.01 29.97 -47.00
N GLN A 82 15.20 29.63 -46.49
CA GLN A 82 15.50 29.51 -45.04
C GLN A 82 16.34 30.70 -44.55
N PRO A 83 16.16 31.18 -43.31
CA PRO A 83 17.17 31.91 -42.54
C PRO A 83 17.86 30.98 -41.51
N ALA A 84 19.18 31.16 -41.31
CA ALA A 84 19.96 30.41 -40.33
C ALA A 84 20.47 31.30 -39.18
N ALA A 85 20.62 30.73 -37.98
CA ALA A 85 21.32 31.33 -36.85
C ALA A 85 22.05 30.24 -36.03
N SER A 86 23.20 30.57 -35.46
CA SER A 86 24.19 29.61 -34.97
C SER A 86 23.95 29.08 -33.54
N PRO A 87 24.45 27.89 -33.18
CA PRO A 87 24.41 27.38 -31.81
C PRO A 87 25.45 28.07 -30.91
N ALA A 88 25.08 28.36 -29.67
CA ALA A 88 26.01 28.81 -28.62
C ALA A 88 26.52 27.61 -27.81
N SER A 89 27.84 27.52 -27.63
CA SER A 89 28.47 26.49 -26.80
C SER A 89 28.54 26.96 -25.34
N VAL A 90 28.26 26.05 -24.38
CA VAL A 90 28.42 26.30 -22.94
C VAL A 90 29.30 25.21 -22.36
N ALA A 91 30.42 25.62 -21.76
CA ALA A 91 31.41 24.77 -21.10
C ALA A 91 31.37 25.02 -19.56
N PRO A 92 32.01 24.18 -18.73
CA PRO A 92 31.61 24.02 -17.32
C PRO A 92 32.09 25.14 -16.39
N ILE A 93 31.35 25.33 -15.30
CA ILE A 93 31.70 26.22 -14.18
C ILE A 93 32.77 25.54 -13.32
N SER A 94 33.83 26.27 -13.00
CA SER A 94 34.96 25.78 -12.19
C SER A 94 34.92 26.30 -10.75
N SER A 95 35.30 25.44 -9.80
CA SER A 95 35.44 25.79 -8.38
C SER A 95 36.66 26.70 -8.11
N PRO A 96 36.55 27.68 -7.19
CA PRO A 96 37.71 28.35 -6.61
C PRO A 96 38.24 27.57 -5.39
N VAL A 97 39.55 27.28 -5.38
CA VAL A 97 40.27 26.78 -4.20
C VAL A 97 41.39 27.75 -3.86
N GLY A 98 41.45 28.16 -2.58
CA GLY A 98 42.67 28.65 -1.94
C GLY A 98 42.98 30.13 -2.07
N GLN A 99 42.96 30.81 -0.91
CA GLN A 99 44.03 31.75 -0.55
C GLN A 99 44.41 31.51 0.92
N ALA A 100 45.69 31.70 1.24
CA ALA A 100 46.28 31.31 2.52
C ALA A 100 46.41 32.49 3.50
N ALA A 101 46.59 32.18 4.77
CA ALA A 101 46.87 33.17 5.83
C ALA A 101 48.25 33.84 5.67
N GLN A 102 48.47 34.97 6.35
CA GLN A 102 49.41 35.09 7.49
C GLN A 102 48.95 36.30 8.40
N PRO A 103 49.77 36.98 9.24
CA PRO A 103 49.58 36.82 10.69
C PRO A 103 49.54 38.14 11.53
N VAL A 104 48.95 38.10 12.73
CA VAL A 104 49.21 39.12 13.78
C VAL A 104 49.11 38.56 15.20
N THR A 105 50.19 38.73 15.95
CA THR A 105 50.34 38.63 17.42
C THR A 105 51.59 39.43 17.83
N PRO A 106 51.80 39.77 19.11
CA PRO A 106 50.87 39.87 20.24
C PRO A 106 50.86 41.27 20.88
N ALA A 107 49.88 41.55 21.76
CA ALA A 107 49.97 42.67 22.70
C ALA A 107 49.23 42.39 24.02
N ALA A 108 49.99 42.37 25.11
CA ALA A 108 49.56 42.46 26.50
C ALA A 108 50.53 43.45 27.18
N PRO A 109 50.18 44.19 28.26
CA PRO A 109 49.84 43.54 29.54
C PRO A 109 48.80 44.25 30.44
N GLY A 110 48.30 43.50 31.42
CA GLY A 110 48.25 43.97 32.82
C GLY A 110 47.09 44.85 33.29
N ALA A 111 46.10 44.22 33.93
CA ALA A 111 45.36 44.82 35.04
C ALA A 111 44.93 43.71 36.02
N THR A 112 45.14 43.91 37.32
CA THR A 112 44.78 42.98 38.40
C THR A 112 43.40 43.33 38.99
N SER A 113 42.66 42.34 39.49
CA SER A 113 41.90 42.45 40.76
C SER A 113 41.19 41.17 41.22
N ALA A 114 41.16 41.00 42.55
CA ALA A 114 40.13 40.36 43.37
C ALA A 114 39.58 38.97 42.99
N THR A 115 40.22 37.92 43.51
CA THR A 115 39.52 36.68 43.88
C THR A 115 38.57 36.96 45.05
N ILE A 116 37.29 36.60 44.93
CA ILE A 116 36.35 36.55 46.06
C ILE A 116 35.94 35.10 46.30
N THR A 117 36.34 34.55 47.44
CA THR A 117 36.04 33.16 47.84
C THR A 117 34.78 33.12 48.71
N PRO A 118 33.67 32.51 48.26
CA PRO A 118 32.53 32.24 49.14
C PRO A 118 32.87 31.14 50.16
N PRO A 119 32.38 31.20 51.41
CA PRO A 119 32.74 30.25 52.45
C PRO A 119 32.12 28.87 52.22
N ALA A 120 32.87 27.82 52.57
CA ALA A 120 32.39 26.45 52.52
C ALA A 120 31.35 26.17 53.62
N THR A 121 30.09 26.02 53.24
CA THR A 121 29.02 25.55 54.13
C THR A 121 28.83 24.04 53.94
N GLY A 122 29.09 23.26 54.98
CA GLY A 122 28.98 21.80 54.94
C GLY A 122 27.54 21.31 54.89
N GLY A 123 26.97 21.20 53.69
CA GLY A 123 25.70 20.53 53.43
C GLY A 123 25.93 19.15 52.80
N SER A 124 25.39 18.08 53.41
CA SER A 124 25.42 16.75 52.81
C SER A 124 24.61 16.74 51.52
N ALA A 125 25.31 16.73 50.39
CA ALA A 125 24.68 16.59 49.08
C ALA A 125 24.05 15.19 48.97
N VAL A 126 22.73 15.11 49.22
CA VAL A 126 21.94 13.93 48.88
C VAL A 126 22.09 13.73 47.39
N ALA A 127 22.74 12.64 46.98
CA ALA A 127 22.94 12.31 45.58
C ALA A 127 21.56 12.20 44.92
N ALA A 128 21.25 13.12 44.00
CA ALA A 128 20.04 13.03 43.21
C ALA A 128 20.04 11.66 42.49
N PRO A 129 18.94 10.90 42.56
CA PRO A 129 18.90 9.59 41.92
C PRO A 129 19.16 9.79 40.43
N ALA A 130 20.20 9.14 39.92
CA ALA A 130 20.53 9.19 38.50
C ALA A 130 19.31 8.71 37.71
N VAL A 131 18.68 9.61 36.97
CA VAL A 131 17.56 9.27 36.10
C VAL A 131 18.07 8.19 35.15
N PRO A 132 17.49 6.97 35.15
CA PRO A 132 17.96 5.93 34.26
C PRO A 132 17.80 6.45 32.84
N ALA A 133 18.91 6.48 32.08
CA ALA A 133 18.91 6.95 30.71
C ALA A 133 17.83 6.17 29.95
N ALA A 134 16.78 6.87 29.51
CA ALA A 134 15.61 6.24 28.92
C ALA A 134 16.07 5.38 27.74
N THR A 135 15.83 4.07 27.82
CA THR A 135 16.17 3.12 26.75
C THR A 135 15.63 3.70 25.45
N PRO A 136 16.49 4.03 24.46
CA PRO A 136 16.07 4.84 23.32
C PRO A 136 14.93 4.12 22.62
N ALA A 137 13.76 4.77 22.60
CA ALA A 137 12.54 4.20 22.02
C ALA A 137 12.86 3.69 20.62
N LEU A 138 12.56 2.40 20.38
CA LEU A 138 13.11 1.66 19.26
C LEU A 138 12.65 2.30 17.95
N ARG A 139 13.48 3.14 17.32
CA ARG A 139 13.16 3.82 16.04
C ARG A 139 12.70 2.78 15.03
N VAL A 140 11.42 2.85 14.66
CA VAL A 140 10.77 1.86 13.79
C VAL A 140 11.02 2.21 12.33
N GLY A 141 10.96 3.50 12.00
CA GLY A 141 11.52 4.08 10.79
C GLY A 141 11.87 5.57 10.96
N GLU A 142 12.54 6.11 9.96
CA GLU A 142 13.07 7.48 9.92
C GLU A 142 13.09 7.99 8.47
N LEU A 143 12.64 9.22 8.24
CA LEU A 143 12.66 9.88 6.93
C LEU A 143 14.07 10.40 6.63
N VAL A 144 14.82 9.71 5.76
CA VAL A 144 16.24 10.01 5.49
C VAL A 144 16.46 10.88 4.24
N PHE A 145 15.45 11.01 3.38
CA PHE A 145 15.44 11.95 2.24
C PHE A 145 14.00 12.36 1.90
N LEU A 146 13.83 13.61 1.47
CA LEU A 146 12.58 14.15 0.93
C LEU A 146 12.88 15.16 -0.20
N ASP A 147 12.02 15.18 -1.21
CA ASP A 147 12.04 16.12 -2.33
C ASP A 147 10.60 16.34 -2.84
N GLY A 148 10.25 17.58 -3.16
CA GLY A 148 8.88 17.97 -3.51
C GLY A 148 7.90 17.88 -2.33
N SER A 149 6.66 17.43 -2.61
CA SER A 149 5.56 17.32 -1.66
C SER A 149 5.48 15.92 -1.04
N VAL A 150 5.66 15.85 0.28
CA VAL A 150 5.55 14.61 1.07
C VAL A 150 4.61 14.87 2.24
N ALA A 151 3.70 13.95 2.53
CA ALA A 151 2.79 14.04 3.67
C ALA A 151 2.75 12.73 4.47
N ILE A 152 2.60 12.84 5.80
CA ILE A 152 2.42 11.71 6.71
C ILE A 152 1.04 11.80 7.37
N HIS A 153 0.26 10.73 7.28
CA HIS A 153 -1.07 10.60 7.90
C HIS A 153 -0.97 9.82 9.22
N ARG A 154 -0.94 10.54 10.35
CA ARG A 154 -0.72 10.01 11.70
C ARG A 154 -1.78 10.51 12.67
N ARG A 155 -2.34 9.63 13.52
CA ARG A 155 -3.18 9.99 14.69
C ARG A 155 -4.30 11.00 14.40
N GLY A 156 -4.98 10.85 13.26
CA GLY A 156 -6.05 11.77 12.82
C GLY A 156 -5.58 13.11 12.24
N GLN A 157 -4.28 13.27 11.96
CA GLN A 157 -3.67 14.49 11.42
C GLN A 157 -2.94 14.22 10.10
N VAL A 158 -2.72 15.30 9.33
CA VAL A 158 -1.95 15.31 8.08
C VAL A 158 -0.74 16.22 8.29
N ILE A 159 0.43 15.62 8.46
CA ILE A 159 1.71 16.33 8.54
C ILE A 159 2.12 16.62 7.10
N ALA A 160 1.80 17.82 6.60
CA ALA A 160 1.90 18.16 5.17
C ALA A 160 3.31 18.58 4.70
N ASN A 161 4.26 18.74 5.63
CA ASN A 161 5.68 18.97 5.36
C ASN A 161 6.48 18.35 6.52
N PRO A 162 6.83 17.05 6.48
CA PRO A 162 7.78 16.44 7.41
C PRO A 162 9.22 16.90 7.10
N ASP A 163 10.14 16.74 8.03
CA ASP A 163 11.56 17.08 7.88
C ASP A 163 12.46 15.82 7.90
N ILE A 164 13.70 15.95 7.42
CA ILE A 164 14.68 14.85 7.43
C ILE A 164 15.08 14.55 8.89
N GLY A 165 14.95 13.28 9.27
CA GLY A 165 15.10 12.81 10.66
C GLY A 165 13.78 12.65 11.42
N ASP A 166 12.63 13.00 10.81
CA ASP A 166 11.33 12.68 11.40
C ASP A 166 11.16 11.16 11.57
N VAL A 167 10.73 10.75 12.77
CA VAL A 167 10.46 9.35 13.10
C VAL A 167 9.15 8.93 12.45
N VAL A 168 9.18 7.80 11.72
CA VAL A 168 8.01 7.17 11.10
C VAL A 168 7.53 6.01 11.98
N GLU A 169 6.25 6.03 12.32
CA GLU A 169 5.58 5.09 13.24
C GLU A 169 4.89 3.96 12.47
N PRO A 170 4.62 2.79 13.11
CA PRO A 170 3.75 1.77 12.52
C PRO A 170 2.40 2.36 12.08
N PHE A 171 1.89 1.87 10.95
CA PHE A 171 0.63 2.27 10.32
C PHE A 171 0.54 3.71 9.77
N ASP A 172 1.55 4.57 9.96
CA ASP A 172 1.64 5.85 9.24
C ASP A 172 1.45 5.63 7.73
N VAL A 173 0.55 6.38 7.10
CA VAL A 173 0.50 6.42 5.63
C VAL A 173 1.37 7.56 5.15
N ILE A 174 2.43 7.23 4.43
CA ILE A 174 3.30 8.21 3.77
C ILE A 174 2.83 8.35 2.33
N VAL A 175 2.62 9.60 1.91
CA VAL A 175 2.14 9.97 0.58
C VAL A 175 3.12 10.94 -0.07
N THR A 176 3.36 10.76 -1.36
CA THR A 176 4.18 11.64 -2.20
C THR A 176 3.31 12.25 -3.29
N GLY A 177 3.54 13.53 -3.60
CA GLY A 177 2.88 14.22 -4.71
C GLY A 177 3.51 13.94 -6.07
N ALA A 178 3.03 14.64 -7.10
CA ALA A 178 3.63 14.66 -8.43
C ALA A 178 5.07 15.20 -8.38
N GLY A 179 5.98 14.64 -9.18
CA GLY A 179 7.40 15.02 -9.20
C GLY A 179 8.18 14.81 -7.89
N SER A 180 7.53 14.30 -6.85
CA SER A 180 8.05 14.25 -5.47
C SER A 180 8.70 12.91 -5.16
N ARG A 181 9.59 12.85 -4.17
CA ARG A 181 10.34 11.63 -3.79
C ARG A 181 10.58 11.61 -2.28
N ALA A 182 10.72 10.41 -1.73
CA ALA A 182 11.17 10.22 -0.35
C ALA A 182 12.00 8.95 -0.21
N GLU A 183 12.85 8.89 0.81
CA GLU A 183 13.53 7.68 1.26
C GLU A 183 13.32 7.52 2.77
N ILE A 184 12.84 6.34 3.17
CA ILE A 184 12.60 5.98 4.56
C ILE A 184 13.51 4.80 4.88
N ASP A 185 14.29 4.91 5.95
CA ASP A 185 14.93 3.75 6.54
C ASP A 185 14.04 3.19 7.65
N ILE A 186 13.62 1.93 7.53
CA ILE A 186 12.89 1.23 8.60
C ILE A 186 13.84 0.37 9.44
N GLY A 187 14.97 0.96 9.83
CA GLY A 187 15.98 0.35 10.70
C GLY A 187 16.89 -0.64 9.98
N SER A 188 17.56 -0.20 8.93
CA SER A 188 18.58 -0.93 8.18
C SER A 188 19.76 -1.39 9.05
N GLY A 189 20.49 -2.40 8.57
CA GLY A 189 21.54 -3.07 9.32
C GLY A 189 21.02 -3.96 10.46
N ARG A 190 19.70 -4.19 10.55
CA ARG A 190 19.05 -5.04 11.57
C ARG A 190 18.19 -6.12 10.90
N PRO A 191 17.91 -7.26 11.58
CA PRO A 191 16.92 -8.22 11.11
C PRO A 191 15.57 -7.54 10.83
N GLY A 192 15.00 -7.80 9.65
CA GLY A 192 13.74 -7.20 9.16
C GLY A 192 13.82 -5.73 8.75
N GLY A 193 15.01 -5.12 8.75
CA GLY A 193 15.28 -3.78 8.23
C GLY A 193 15.26 -3.72 6.70
N ALA A 194 14.94 -2.53 6.19
CA ALA A 194 14.95 -2.22 4.77
C ALA A 194 15.02 -0.70 4.52
N THR A 195 15.60 -0.32 3.39
CA THR A 195 15.53 1.05 2.88
C THR A 195 14.47 1.12 1.77
N ILE A 196 13.51 2.04 1.90
CA ILE A 196 12.35 2.17 1.02
C ILE A 196 12.41 3.53 0.32
N ARG A 197 12.48 3.52 -1.02
CA ARG A 197 12.44 4.71 -1.88
C ARG A 197 11.06 4.82 -2.54
N LEU A 198 10.38 5.93 -2.31
CA LEU A 198 9.10 6.26 -2.91
C LEU A 198 9.35 7.00 -4.24
N ALA A 199 8.64 6.59 -5.29
CA ALA A 199 8.45 7.43 -6.48
C ALA A 199 7.36 8.49 -6.20
N GLU A 200 7.10 9.35 -7.18
CA GLU A 200 5.95 10.27 -7.15
C GLU A 200 4.61 9.54 -7.05
N ASN A 201 3.56 10.23 -6.58
CA ASN A 201 2.17 9.75 -6.49
C ASN A 201 1.98 8.42 -5.72
N THR A 202 2.96 8.09 -4.87
CA THR A 202 3.05 6.82 -4.16
C THR A 202 2.51 6.98 -2.74
N ALA A 203 1.58 6.12 -2.37
CA ALA A 203 1.01 6.04 -1.03
C ALA A 203 1.21 4.63 -0.45
N PHE A 204 1.79 4.54 0.74
CA PHE A 204 2.00 3.26 1.42
C PHE A 204 2.03 3.40 2.95
N TYR A 205 1.81 2.30 3.65
CA TYR A 205 2.08 2.18 5.10
C TYR A 205 2.76 0.85 5.43
N TYR A 206 3.27 0.69 6.64
CA TYR A 206 3.86 -0.58 7.10
C TYR A 206 3.53 -0.91 8.55
N ASP A 207 3.57 -2.21 8.87
CA ASP A 207 3.63 -2.78 10.21
C ASP A 207 5.02 -3.40 10.44
N THR A 208 5.52 -3.32 11.66
CA THR A 208 6.77 -3.93 12.13
C THR A 208 6.51 -4.56 13.49
N ARG A 209 6.81 -5.86 13.60
CA ARG A 209 6.76 -6.58 14.86
C ARG A 209 8.09 -7.25 15.14
N ALA A 210 8.67 -6.96 16.29
CA ALA A 210 9.68 -7.83 16.89
C ALA A 210 8.95 -9.05 17.48
N LEU A 211 9.24 -10.24 16.95
CA LEU A 211 8.75 -11.52 17.48
C LEU A 211 9.72 -12.05 18.55
N SER A 212 11.00 -11.73 18.40
CA SER A 212 12.05 -11.90 19.41
C SER A 212 13.11 -10.79 19.25
N ALA A 213 14.23 -10.88 19.97
CA ALA A 213 15.35 -9.94 19.81
C ALA A 213 15.98 -10.00 18.41
N ASP A 214 16.02 -11.19 17.79
CA ASP A 214 16.66 -11.44 16.50
C ASP A 214 15.66 -11.65 15.35
N GLU A 215 14.36 -11.76 15.65
CA GLU A 215 13.32 -12.03 14.65
C GLU A 215 12.34 -10.86 14.52
N ARG A 216 12.26 -10.29 13.32
CA ARG A 216 11.31 -9.23 12.95
C ARG A 216 10.45 -9.66 11.77
N ARG A 217 9.14 -9.37 11.85
CA ARG A 217 8.18 -9.49 10.75
C ARG A 217 7.77 -8.08 10.31
N THR A 218 7.99 -7.76 9.05
CA THR A 218 7.63 -6.48 8.43
C THR A 218 6.60 -6.73 7.32
N VAL A 219 5.47 -6.02 7.39
CA VAL A 219 4.39 -6.11 6.39
C VAL A 219 4.15 -4.71 5.84
N LEU A 220 4.40 -4.52 4.54
CA LEU A 220 4.24 -3.26 3.82
C LEU A 220 2.98 -3.32 2.95
N GLN A 221 2.24 -2.22 2.90
CA GLN A 221 0.98 -2.10 2.14
C GLN A 221 1.08 -0.96 1.14
N LEU A 222 1.19 -1.32 -0.14
CA LEU A 222 1.24 -0.38 -1.25
C LEU A 222 -0.18 -0.09 -1.74
N LEU A 223 -0.57 1.19 -1.74
CA LEU A 223 -1.93 1.66 -2.05
C LEU A 223 -2.00 2.37 -3.42
N SER A 224 -0.93 3.05 -3.83
CA SER A 224 -0.78 3.67 -5.17
C SER A 224 0.69 3.85 -5.55
N GLY A 225 0.99 4.10 -6.82
CA GLY A 225 2.33 4.46 -7.29
C GLY A 225 3.35 3.32 -7.30
N ALA A 226 4.61 3.62 -6.98
CA ALA A 226 5.75 2.72 -7.12
C ALA A 226 6.82 2.89 -6.03
N ILE A 227 7.38 1.78 -5.56
CA ILE A 227 8.41 1.73 -4.51
C ILE A 227 9.62 0.90 -4.94
N ALA A 228 10.81 1.41 -4.72
CA ALA A 228 12.07 0.67 -4.86
C ALA A 228 12.62 0.34 -3.46
N ILE A 229 12.89 -0.94 -3.19
CA ILE A 229 13.23 -1.40 -1.84
C ILE A 229 14.51 -2.24 -1.88
N LYS A 230 15.38 -1.97 -0.91
CA LYS A 230 16.50 -2.83 -0.52
C LYS A 230 16.19 -3.43 0.85
N VAL A 231 15.89 -4.72 0.91
CA VAL A 231 15.67 -5.46 2.17
C VAL A 231 16.97 -6.12 2.59
N ASP A 232 17.36 -5.96 3.86
CA ASP A 232 18.57 -6.57 4.39
C ASP A 232 18.48 -8.11 4.44
N ARG A 233 19.63 -8.79 4.46
CA ARG A 233 19.69 -10.25 4.33
C ARG A 233 19.20 -10.97 5.59
N LEU A 234 17.90 -11.22 5.64
CA LEU A 234 17.21 -11.86 6.77
C LEU A 234 17.79 -13.25 7.08
N VAL A 235 18.48 -13.37 8.22
CA VAL A 235 18.83 -14.65 8.84
C VAL A 235 17.57 -15.21 9.50
N ASN A 236 17.03 -14.49 10.48
CA ASN A 236 15.75 -14.74 11.14
C ASN A 236 14.81 -13.56 10.83
N GLY A 237 13.54 -13.84 10.52
CA GLY A 237 12.53 -12.82 10.20
C GLY A 237 11.99 -12.90 8.78
N SER A 238 10.96 -12.09 8.51
CA SER A 238 10.20 -12.08 7.26
C SER A 238 9.85 -10.66 6.81
N PHE A 239 9.90 -10.44 5.49
CA PHE A 239 9.46 -9.20 4.86
C PHE A 239 8.43 -9.53 3.79
N SER A 240 7.32 -8.80 3.78
CA SER A 240 6.25 -8.99 2.80
C SER A 240 5.61 -7.68 2.39
N ILE A 241 5.22 -7.58 1.12
CA ILE A 241 4.41 -6.47 0.60
C ILE A 241 3.08 -7.06 0.14
N ALA A 242 1.97 -6.33 0.27
CA ALA A 242 0.79 -6.59 -0.54
C ALA A 242 0.38 -5.37 -1.38
N THR A 243 -0.16 -5.68 -2.56
CA THR A 243 -0.82 -4.74 -3.48
C THR A 243 -2.32 -5.05 -3.49
N ASP A 244 -3.08 -4.53 -4.47
CA ASP A 244 -4.53 -4.78 -4.58
C ASP A 244 -4.89 -6.26 -4.75
N ASN A 245 -4.00 -7.07 -5.36
CA ASN A 245 -4.29 -8.45 -5.79
C ASN A 245 -3.07 -9.41 -5.77
N THR A 246 -1.93 -8.98 -5.23
CA THR A 246 -0.75 -9.85 -5.02
C THR A 246 -0.13 -9.68 -3.64
N VAL A 247 0.52 -10.74 -3.16
CA VAL A 247 1.40 -10.73 -2.00
C VAL A 247 2.81 -11.11 -2.43
N LEU A 248 3.78 -10.29 -2.03
CA LEU A 248 5.18 -10.43 -2.36
C LEU A 248 5.94 -10.94 -1.13
N GLY A 249 6.48 -12.16 -1.19
CA GLY A 249 7.38 -12.73 -0.17
C GLY A 249 8.83 -12.39 -0.48
N VAL A 250 9.52 -11.72 0.45
CA VAL A 250 10.82 -11.07 0.20
C VAL A 250 11.88 -11.54 1.20
N ARG A 251 13.10 -11.84 0.72
CA ARG A 251 14.24 -12.20 1.59
C ARG A 251 15.59 -11.77 1.01
N GLY A 252 16.11 -10.63 1.49
CA GLY A 252 17.44 -10.14 1.13
C GLY A 252 17.57 -9.80 -0.35
N THR A 253 16.90 -8.73 -0.79
CA THR A 253 16.75 -8.39 -2.22
C THR A 253 16.77 -6.90 -2.48
N THR A 254 17.20 -6.51 -3.68
CA THR A 254 17.05 -5.15 -4.22
C THR A 254 16.10 -5.22 -5.42
N PHE A 255 14.95 -4.56 -5.34
CA PHE A 255 13.84 -4.73 -6.28
C PHE A 255 12.92 -3.50 -6.33
N ILE A 256 12.07 -3.42 -7.36
CA ILE A 256 11.10 -2.34 -7.55
C ILE A 256 9.72 -2.95 -7.83
N VAL A 257 8.70 -2.40 -7.18
CA VAL A 257 7.29 -2.68 -7.42
C VAL A 257 6.65 -1.43 -8.02
N ASP A 258 6.13 -1.54 -9.23
CA ASP A 258 5.30 -0.52 -9.87
C ASP A 258 3.84 -0.97 -9.86
N THR A 259 2.91 -0.04 -9.65
CA THR A 259 1.48 -0.27 -9.85
C THR A 259 0.87 0.74 -10.81
N ILE A 260 -0.28 0.40 -11.36
CA ILE A 260 -1.11 1.20 -12.26
C ILE A 260 -2.52 1.29 -11.64
N PRO A 261 -3.31 2.36 -11.85
CA PRO A 261 -4.59 2.55 -11.13
C PRO A 261 -5.71 1.54 -11.45
N ASP A 262 -5.53 0.63 -12.41
CA ASP A 262 -6.41 -0.52 -12.64
C ASP A 262 -6.14 -1.69 -11.66
N GLY A 263 -5.07 -1.62 -10.87
CA GLY A 263 -4.60 -2.71 -10.01
C GLY A 263 -3.60 -3.65 -10.70
N THR A 264 -3.15 -3.35 -11.92
CA THR A 264 -2.03 -4.06 -12.56
C THR A 264 -0.71 -3.65 -11.90
N ALA A 265 0.21 -4.61 -11.73
CA ALA A 265 1.50 -4.40 -11.07
C ALA A 265 2.66 -5.08 -11.81
N LEU A 266 3.86 -4.51 -11.69
CA LEU A 266 5.12 -5.10 -12.15
C LEU A 266 6.10 -5.23 -10.98
N VAL A 267 6.72 -6.41 -10.86
CA VAL A 267 7.81 -6.68 -9.92
C VAL A 267 9.09 -6.92 -10.73
N THR A 268 10.07 -6.04 -10.56
CA THR A 268 11.42 -6.14 -11.15
C THR A 268 12.46 -6.36 -10.07
N CYS A 269 13.41 -7.27 -10.28
CA CYS A 269 14.41 -7.62 -9.27
C CYS A 269 15.83 -7.43 -9.82
N ALA A 270 16.61 -6.58 -9.16
CA ALA A 270 18.01 -6.31 -9.51
C ALA A 270 18.98 -7.22 -8.75
N GLU A 271 18.63 -7.65 -7.54
CA GLU A 271 19.41 -8.60 -6.74
C GLU A 271 18.49 -9.52 -5.92
N GLY A 272 18.77 -10.83 -5.93
CA GLY A 272 18.05 -11.83 -5.16
C GLY A 272 16.76 -12.30 -5.83
N ARG A 273 15.73 -12.64 -5.05
CA ARG A 273 14.47 -13.22 -5.54
C ARG A 273 13.26 -12.84 -4.69
N VAL A 274 12.18 -12.41 -5.34
CA VAL A 274 10.90 -12.08 -4.74
C VAL A 274 9.87 -13.12 -5.19
N GLN A 275 9.19 -13.76 -4.24
CA GLN A 275 8.07 -14.64 -4.54
C GLN A 275 6.81 -13.80 -4.74
N VAL A 276 6.15 -13.93 -5.88
CA VAL A 276 4.91 -13.21 -6.22
C VAL A 276 3.76 -14.21 -6.19
N LYS A 277 2.90 -14.14 -5.16
CA LYS A 277 1.63 -14.88 -5.12
C LYS A 277 0.52 -13.98 -5.64
N GLY A 278 -0.13 -14.36 -6.73
CA GLY A 278 -1.38 -13.75 -7.20
C GLY A 278 -2.61 -14.41 -6.56
N GLN A 279 -3.80 -13.83 -6.77
CA GLN A 279 -5.06 -14.36 -6.24
C GLN A 279 -5.35 -15.81 -6.69
N GLY A 280 -4.84 -16.23 -7.85
CA GLY A 280 -4.93 -17.61 -8.35
C GLY A 280 -3.99 -18.63 -7.67
N GLY A 281 -3.46 -18.34 -6.48
CA GLY A 281 -2.63 -19.24 -5.65
C GLY A 281 -1.20 -19.52 -6.15
N SER A 282 -1.01 -19.51 -7.48
CA SER A 282 0.27 -19.76 -8.15
C SER A 282 1.34 -18.76 -7.72
N ALA A 283 2.43 -19.28 -7.15
CA ALA A 283 3.58 -18.51 -6.71
C ALA A 283 4.66 -18.46 -7.81
N LEU A 284 4.92 -17.28 -8.37
CA LEU A 284 6.00 -17.04 -9.32
C LEU A 284 7.23 -16.43 -8.64
N LEU A 285 8.36 -16.35 -9.35
CA LEU A 285 9.60 -15.76 -8.85
C LEU A 285 10.08 -14.64 -9.78
N ALA A 286 10.18 -13.42 -9.25
CA ALA A 286 10.89 -12.31 -9.87
C ALA A 286 12.34 -12.30 -9.37
N GLN A 287 13.31 -12.32 -10.28
CA GLN A 287 14.75 -12.41 -10.01
C GLN A 287 15.54 -11.82 -11.19
N PRO A 288 16.84 -11.54 -11.10
CA PRO A 288 17.63 -11.14 -12.26
C PRO A 288 17.45 -12.14 -13.42
N GLY A 289 17.04 -11.63 -14.59
CA GLY A 289 16.65 -12.44 -15.76
C GLY A 289 15.15 -12.65 -15.95
N THR A 290 14.32 -12.43 -14.91
CA THR A 290 12.87 -12.70 -14.95
C THR A 290 12.08 -11.65 -14.15
N VAL A 291 11.21 -10.90 -14.81
CA VAL A 291 10.20 -10.06 -14.15
C VAL A 291 8.90 -10.82 -13.95
N VAL A 292 8.05 -10.35 -13.03
CA VAL A 292 6.66 -10.83 -12.93
C VAL A 292 5.72 -9.64 -13.06
N THR A 293 4.75 -9.74 -13.97
CA THR A 293 3.61 -8.81 -14.07
C THR A 293 2.37 -9.50 -13.50
N ALA A 294 1.57 -8.79 -12.72
CA ALA A 294 0.25 -9.24 -12.29
C ALA A 294 -0.83 -8.32 -12.86
N THR A 295 -1.86 -8.89 -13.47
CA THR A 295 -3.02 -8.15 -13.97
C THR A 295 -3.92 -7.67 -12.82
N ALA A 296 -4.78 -6.69 -13.09
CA ALA A 296 -5.91 -6.32 -12.23
C ALA A 296 -6.69 -7.51 -11.64
N THR A 297 -6.81 -8.62 -12.38
CA THR A 297 -7.47 -9.87 -11.96
C THR A 297 -6.59 -10.80 -11.08
N GLY A 298 -5.48 -10.30 -10.52
CA GLY A 298 -4.56 -11.09 -9.69
C GLY A 298 -3.87 -12.24 -10.43
N THR A 299 -3.86 -12.22 -11.77
CA THR A 299 -3.22 -13.25 -12.59
C THR A 299 -1.76 -12.87 -12.84
N ALA A 300 -0.85 -13.56 -12.13
CA ALA A 300 0.59 -13.33 -12.27
C ALA A 300 1.16 -14.07 -13.49
N GLN A 301 2.08 -13.43 -14.21
CA GLN A 301 2.81 -13.98 -15.35
C GLN A 301 4.29 -13.60 -15.27
N ALA A 302 5.18 -14.58 -15.47
CA ALA A 302 6.63 -14.35 -15.51
C ALA A 302 7.09 -14.10 -16.95
N ARG A 303 7.96 -13.10 -17.16
CA ARG A 303 8.54 -12.78 -18.47
C ARG A 303 10.07 -12.69 -18.37
N PRO A 304 10.84 -13.39 -19.23
CA PRO A 304 12.29 -13.24 -19.26
C PRO A 304 12.67 -11.85 -19.78
N VAL A 305 13.68 -11.23 -19.16
CA VAL A 305 14.20 -9.89 -19.47
C VAL A 305 15.71 -9.89 -19.22
N ASP A 306 16.50 -9.36 -20.15
CA ASP A 306 17.93 -9.14 -19.95
C ASP A 306 18.18 -8.24 -18.70
N PRO A 307 18.96 -8.68 -17.70
CA PRO A 307 19.33 -7.85 -16.56
C PRO A 307 19.91 -6.49 -16.93
N ALA A 308 20.68 -6.38 -18.03
CA ALA A 308 21.23 -5.12 -18.50
C ALA A 308 20.15 -4.18 -19.09
N GLY A 309 19.09 -4.74 -19.67
CA GLY A 309 17.95 -4.01 -20.22
C GLY A 309 16.84 -3.69 -19.22
N LEU A 310 16.94 -4.14 -17.96
CA LEU A 310 15.84 -4.12 -16.99
C LEU A 310 15.26 -2.73 -16.72
N SER A 311 16.10 -1.69 -16.69
CA SER A 311 15.69 -0.30 -16.46
C SER A 311 14.91 0.28 -17.65
N GLY A 312 15.39 0.05 -18.88
CA GLY A 312 14.68 0.43 -20.11
C GLY A 312 13.35 -0.31 -20.24
N PHE A 313 13.37 -1.64 -20.04
CA PHE A 313 12.18 -2.49 -20.02
C PHE A 313 11.11 -1.97 -19.05
N ARG A 314 11.49 -1.62 -17.81
CA ARG A 314 10.58 -1.10 -16.79
C ARG A 314 9.94 0.22 -17.23
N THR A 315 10.74 1.13 -17.80
CA THR A 315 10.24 2.42 -18.32
C THR A 315 9.23 2.18 -19.44
N THR A 316 9.59 1.40 -20.48
CA THR A 316 8.67 1.07 -21.58
C THR A 316 7.39 0.38 -21.08
N TRP A 317 7.49 -0.60 -20.18
CA TRP A 317 6.31 -1.26 -19.61
C TRP A 317 5.38 -0.27 -18.91
N ARG A 318 5.93 0.64 -18.10
CA ARG A 318 5.15 1.63 -17.34
C ARG A 318 4.47 2.63 -18.29
N ASP A 319 5.20 3.11 -19.28
CA ASP A 319 4.69 4.07 -20.26
C ASP A 319 3.61 3.45 -21.18
N ASP A 320 3.77 2.18 -21.54
CA ASP A 320 2.77 1.40 -22.29
C ASP A 320 1.53 1.09 -21.44
N ALA A 321 1.71 0.72 -20.17
CA ALA A 321 0.61 0.43 -19.24
C ALA A 321 -0.22 1.67 -18.95
N TYR A 322 0.39 2.83 -18.68
CA TYR A 322 -0.34 4.10 -18.55
C TYR A 322 -1.06 4.52 -19.84
N ARG A 323 -0.48 4.24 -21.01
CA ARG A 323 -1.11 4.54 -22.31
C ARG A 323 -2.34 3.66 -22.58
N ALA A 324 -2.28 2.37 -22.22
CA ALA A 324 -3.44 1.48 -22.26
C ALA A 324 -4.52 1.92 -21.25
N PHE A 325 -4.10 2.18 -20.01
CA PHE A 325 -4.95 2.64 -18.92
C PHE A 325 -5.72 3.93 -19.24
N ALA A 326 -5.12 4.87 -19.99
CA ALA A 326 -5.74 6.16 -20.28
C ALA A 326 -7.13 6.07 -20.92
N SER A 327 -7.41 4.98 -21.67
CA SER A 327 -8.73 4.69 -22.24
C SER A 327 -9.81 4.32 -21.20
N GLN A 328 -9.41 3.75 -20.06
CA GLN A 328 -10.27 3.29 -18.98
C GLN A 328 -10.36 4.29 -17.81
N ALA A 329 -9.47 5.28 -17.76
CA ALA A 329 -9.31 6.20 -16.64
C ALA A 329 -10.62 6.87 -16.18
N LEU A 330 -11.45 7.35 -17.11
CA LEU A 330 -12.72 8.01 -16.77
C LEU A 330 -13.73 7.05 -16.10
N PHE A 331 -13.75 5.78 -16.53
CA PHE A 331 -14.54 4.73 -15.87
C PHE A 331 -13.99 4.41 -14.48
N MET A 332 -12.66 4.30 -14.33
CA MET A 332 -12.03 4.02 -13.03
C MET A 332 -12.21 5.17 -12.02
N ILE A 333 -12.14 6.43 -12.46
CA ILE A 333 -12.50 7.60 -11.64
C ILE A 333 -13.95 7.47 -11.14
N SER A 334 -14.90 7.14 -12.03
CA SER A 334 -16.30 6.90 -11.62
C SER A 334 -16.46 5.73 -10.66
N ALA A 335 -15.75 4.62 -10.87
CA ALA A 335 -15.84 3.43 -10.04
C ALA A 335 -15.32 3.69 -8.63
N HIS A 336 -14.14 4.30 -8.49
CA HIS A 336 -13.59 4.67 -7.18
C HIS A 336 -14.42 5.78 -6.51
N ALA A 337 -14.95 6.76 -7.26
CA ALA A 337 -15.86 7.78 -6.72
C ALA A 337 -17.12 7.14 -6.12
N ALA A 338 -17.77 6.22 -6.84
CA ALA A 338 -18.94 5.51 -6.35
C ALA A 338 -18.64 4.61 -5.14
N THR A 339 -17.45 4.02 -5.06
CA THR A 339 -16.98 3.27 -3.88
C THR A 339 -16.78 4.19 -2.67
N MET A 340 -16.12 5.34 -2.84
CA MET A 340 -15.96 6.34 -1.79
C MET A 340 -17.31 6.86 -1.27
N GLU A 341 -18.21 7.25 -2.19
CA GLU A 341 -19.51 7.84 -1.84
C GLU A 341 -20.46 6.82 -1.17
N ARG A 342 -20.29 5.52 -1.46
CA ARG A 342 -20.99 4.41 -0.78
C ARG A 342 -20.44 4.11 0.61
N ASN A 343 -19.11 4.12 0.78
CA ASN A 343 -18.46 3.54 1.95
C ASN A 343 -18.02 4.58 3.01
N ALA A 344 -17.82 5.85 2.63
CA ALA A 344 -17.51 6.93 3.58
C ALA A 344 -18.56 7.13 4.69
N PRO A 345 -19.89 7.01 4.43
CA PRO A 345 -20.91 7.03 5.49
C PRO A 345 -20.77 5.87 6.48
N LEU A 346 -20.36 4.68 6.00
CA LEU A 346 -20.15 3.50 6.84
C LEU A 346 -18.94 3.69 7.76
N LEU A 347 -17.82 4.22 7.24
CA LEU A 347 -16.66 4.57 8.06
C LEU A 347 -17.03 5.65 9.08
N SER A 348 -17.78 6.68 8.70
CA SER A 348 -18.24 7.71 9.63
C SER A 348 -19.16 7.16 10.74
N ALA A 349 -20.05 6.22 10.43
CA ALA A 349 -20.92 5.58 11.43
C ALA A 349 -20.18 4.58 12.34
N ALA A 350 -19.11 3.94 11.86
CA ALA A 350 -18.22 3.14 12.70
C ALA A 350 -17.34 4.04 13.58
N HIS A 351 -16.73 5.08 13.02
CA HIS A 351 -15.90 6.07 13.71
C HIS A 351 -16.67 6.84 14.79
N ALA A 352 -17.94 7.20 14.55
CA ALA A 352 -18.78 7.81 15.59
C ALA A 352 -18.98 6.89 16.82
N ARG A 353 -19.07 5.56 16.61
CA ARG A 353 -19.11 4.58 17.71
C ARG A 353 -17.75 4.40 18.38
N LEU A 354 -16.65 4.57 17.63
CA LEU A 354 -15.29 4.59 18.17
C LEU A 354 -15.05 5.82 19.07
N GLN A 355 -15.53 7.00 18.67
CA GLN A 355 -15.48 8.23 19.47
C GLN A 355 -16.24 8.13 20.80
N ALA A 356 -17.25 7.27 20.91
CA ALA A 356 -17.90 6.97 22.19
C ALA A 356 -16.96 6.28 23.20
N GLN A 357 -15.87 5.65 22.74
CA GLN A 357 -14.86 4.98 23.57
C GLN A 357 -13.66 5.89 23.92
N ARG A 358 -13.71 7.19 23.58
CA ARG A 358 -12.57 8.13 23.73
C ARG A 358 -11.89 8.16 25.10
N SER A 359 -12.62 7.92 26.20
CA SER A 359 -12.06 7.87 27.56
C SER A 359 -11.17 6.63 27.81
N VAL A 360 -11.54 5.48 27.23
CA VAL A 360 -10.72 4.26 27.22
C VAL A 360 -9.44 4.51 26.43
N LEU A 361 -9.58 5.05 25.22
CA LEU A 361 -8.46 5.36 24.33
C LEU A 361 -7.49 6.34 25.00
N GLN A 362 -8.00 7.42 25.61
CA GLN A 362 -7.18 8.39 26.33
C GLN A 362 -6.43 7.75 27.51
N THR A 363 -7.10 6.90 28.30
CA THR A 363 -6.46 6.15 29.40
C THR A 363 -5.33 5.25 28.91
N TRP A 364 -5.47 4.64 27.71
CA TRP A 364 -4.42 3.81 27.11
C TRP A 364 -3.27 4.63 26.53
N ARG A 365 -3.54 5.81 25.95
CA ARG A 365 -2.50 6.76 25.49
C ARG A 365 -1.67 7.25 26.68
N GLU A 366 -2.33 7.72 27.74
CA GLU A 366 -1.66 8.15 28.98
C GLU A 366 -0.81 7.04 29.62
N ALA A 367 -1.27 5.79 29.57
CA ALA A 367 -0.49 4.64 30.02
C ALA A 367 0.72 4.36 29.11
N ARG A 368 0.58 4.45 27.78
CA ARG A 368 1.67 4.29 26.81
C ARG A 368 2.74 5.37 27.00
N ASP A 369 2.31 6.62 27.10
CA ASP A 369 3.17 7.79 27.19
C ASP A 369 3.88 7.86 28.55
N ALA A 370 3.27 7.31 29.61
CA ALA A 370 3.91 7.05 30.91
C ALA A 370 4.85 5.80 30.92
N GLY A 371 5.09 5.17 29.78
CA GLY A 371 6.00 4.01 29.65
C GLY A 371 5.50 2.72 30.29
N ARG A 372 4.21 2.60 30.62
CA ARG A 372 3.64 1.37 31.21
C ARG A 372 3.64 0.25 30.16
N VAL A 373 4.08 -0.94 30.57
CA VAL A 373 3.86 -2.18 29.82
C VAL A 373 2.54 -2.83 30.29
N PRO A 374 1.53 -2.98 29.42
CA PRO A 374 0.26 -3.61 29.79
C PRO A 374 0.42 -5.08 30.12
N ARG A 375 -0.35 -5.58 31.10
CA ARG A 375 -0.50 -7.02 31.35
C ARG A 375 -1.65 -7.57 30.51
N PHE A 376 -1.58 -8.86 30.19
CA PHE A 376 -2.65 -9.60 29.51
C PHE A 376 -4.05 -9.31 30.09
N THR A 377 -4.16 -9.31 31.43
CA THR A 377 -5.38 -9.09 32.21
C THR A 377 -5.88 -7.65 32.26
N ASP A 378 -5.02 -6.66 31.97
CA ASP A 378 -5.38 -5.24 32.09
C ASP A 378 -6.48 -4.89 31.08
N TRP A 379 -7.42 -4.02 31.46
CA TRP A 379 -8.48 -3.49 30.58
C TRP A 379 -9.32 -4.55 29.84
N THR A 380 -9.55 -5.72 30.45
CA THR A 380 -10.22 -6.87 29.80
C THR A 380 -11.66 -6.57 29.36
N ALA A 381 -12.40 -5.71 30.07
CA ALA A 381 -13.77 -5.36 29.71
C ALA A 381 -13.79 -4.35 28.55
N GLU A 382 -12.87 -3.39 28.61
CA GLU A 382 -12.69 -2.30 27.67
C GLU A 382 -12.19 -2.82 26.31
N LYS A 383 -11.21 -3.74 26.31
CA LYS A 383 -10.79 -4.51 25.13
C LYS A 383 -11.97 -5.22 24.47
N ARG A 384 -12.81 -5.89 25.25
CA ARG A 384 -14.00 -6.60 24.75
C ARG A 384 -15.06 -5.66 24.16
N ALA A 385 -15.24 -4.48 24.73
CA ALA A 385 -16.17 -3.47 24.23
C ALA A 385 -15.66 -2.77 22.95
N LEU A 386 -14.36 -2.48 22.88
CA LEU A 386 -13.74 -1.76 21.78
C LEU A 386 -13.47 -2.64 20.55
N ALA A 387 -13.09 -3.91 20.74
CA ALA A 387 -12.76 -4.84 19.66
C ALA A 387 -13.79 -4.89 18.49
N PRO A 388 -15.11 -5.07 18.71
CA PRO A 388 -16.08 -5.09 17.61
C PRO A 388 -16.21 -3.72 16.92
N VAL A 389 -16.09 -2.62 17.67
CA VAL A 389 -16.16 -1.26 17.13
C VAL A 389 -14.94 -0.96 16.24
N LEU A 390 -13.76 -1.39 16.67
CA LEU A 390 -12.53 -1.31 15.88
C LEU A 390 -12.61 -2.20 14.62
N PHE A 391 -13.16 -3.42 14.73
CA PHE A 391 -13.35 -4.30 13.58
C PHE A 391 -14.29 -3.68 12.51
N ASP A 392 -15.41 -3.08 12.94
CA ASP A 392 -16.31 -2.36 12.04
C ASP A 392 -15.60 -1.17 11.34
N CYS A 393 -14.75 -0.44 12.08
CA CYS A 393 -13.95 0.66 11.52
C CYS A 393 -12.94 0.17 10.48
N LEU A 394 -12.21 -0.91 10.79
CA LEU A 394 -11.21 -1.51 9.90
C LEU A 394 -11.85 -2.08 8.63
N SER A 395 -13.02 -2.73 8.76
CA SER A 395 -13.81 -3.24 7.64
C SER A 395 -14.28 -2.09 6.72
N ALA A 396 -14.86 -1.04 7.28
CA ALA A 396 -15.31 0.12 6.50
C ALA A 396 -14.15 0.90 5.86
N MET A 397 -13.02 1.03 6.55
CA MET A 397 -11.78 1.64 6.04
C MET A 397 -11.22 0.86 4.85
N PHE A 398 -11.06 -0.46 4.98
CA PHE A 398 -10.54 -1.31 3.90
C PHE A 398 -11.34 -1.18 2.60
N GLN A 399 -12.66 -1.09 2.71
CA GLN A 399 -13.57 -0.97 1.56
C GLN A 399 -13.50 0.39 0.82
N LEU A 400 -12.77 1.39 1.33
CA LEU A 400 -12.63 2.71 0.69
C LEU A 400 -11.19 3.20 0.54
N GLU A 401 -10.26 2.72 1.37
CA GLU A 401 -8.87 3.20 1.43
C GLU A 401 -8.17 3.13 0.06
N ARG A 402 -8.15 1.95 -0.57
CA ARG A 402 -7.52 1.79 -1.89
C ARG A 402 -8.16 2.71 -2.93
N ALA A 403 -9.48 2.90 -2.90
CA ALA A 403 -10.18 3.84 -3.79
C ALA A 403 -9.80 5.31 -3.52
N TYR A 404 -9.56 5.71 -2.29
CA TYR A 404 -9.10 7.07 -1.95
C TYR A 404 -7.71 7.36 -2.53
N TYR A 405 -6.73 6.50 -2.31
CA TYR A 405 -5.36 6.72 -2.80
C TYR A 405 -5.22 6.54 -4.32
N ARG A 406 -5.99 5.62 -4.94
CA ARG A 406 -6.10 5.56 -6.41
C ARG A 406 -6.72 6.84 -6.98
N LEU A 407 -7.67 7.49 -6.31
CA LEU A 407 -8.19 8.79 -6.76
C LEU A 407 -7.18 9.93 -6.64
N LEU A 408 -6.26 9.91 -5.68
CA LEU A 408 -5.14 10.86 -5.61
C LEU A 408 -4.14 10.65 -6.77
N GLU A 409 -3.78 9.39 -7.06
CA GLU A 409 -2.94 9.03 -8.20
C GLU A 409 -3.60 9.44 -9.54
N LEU A 410 -4.89 9.14 -9.71
CA LEU A 410 -5.69 9.54 -10.88
C LEU A 410 -5.80 11.06 -11.01
N ARG A 411 -5.90 11.79 -9.91
CA ARG A 411 -5.87 13.26 -9.94
C ARG A 411 -4.56 13.77 -10.53
N SER A 412 -3.40 13.23 -10.14
CA SER A 412 -2.13 13.66 -10.72
C SER A 412 -2.02 13.35 -12.22
N LEU A 413 -2.63 12.27 -12.70
CA LEU A 413 -2.64 11.90 -14.12
C LEU A 413 -3.62 12.80 -14.93
N HIS A 414 -4.70 13.26 -14.30
CA HIS A 414 -5.69 14.19 -14.84
C HIS A 414 -5.19 15.64 -14.90
N ASP A 415 -4.53 16.09 -13.84
CA ASP A 415 -4.00 17.46 -13.70
C ASP A 415 -2.65 17.61 -14.44
N GLY A 416 -1.94 16.50 -14.70
CA GLY A 416 -0.68 16.43 -15.44
C GLY A 416 -0.81 16.60 -16.97
N PRO A 417 0.33 16.61 -17.71
CA PRO A 417 0.38 17.00 -19.12
C PRO A 417 -0.39 16.05 -20.06
N GLY A 418 -0.57 14.78 -19.67
CA GLY A 418 -1.35 13.80 -20.44
C GLY A 418 -2.87 13.97 -20.31
N ARG A 419 -3.37 14.76 -19.36
CA ARG A 419 -4.80 15.03 -19.09
C ARG A 419 -5.67 13.76 -19.09
N VAL A 420 -5.19 12.72 -18.41
CA VAL A 420 -5.78 11.39 -18.41
C VAL A 420 -7.12 11.38 -17.67
N GLY A 421 -8.15 10.77 -18.25
CA GLY A 421 -9.47 10.68 -17.63
C GLY A 421 -10.27 11.99 -17.58
N VAL A 422 -9.95 12.99 -18.42
CA VAL A 422 -10.80 14.17 -18.61
C VAL A 422 -12.10 13.78 -19.33
N GLY A 423 -13.26 14.08 -18.72
CA GLY A 423 -14.56 13.85 -19.35
C GLY A 423 -15.75 14.06 -18.41
N SER A 424 -16.91 13.56 -18.83
CA SER A 424 -18.14 13.50 -18.02
C SER A 424 -18.28 12.14 -17.36
N LEU A 425 -18.53 12.14 -16.05
CA LEU A 425 -18.83 10.95 -15.27
C LEU A 425 -20.29 10.50 -15.51
N PRO A 426 -20.63 9.22 -15.28
CA PRO A 426 -22.00 8.69 -15.42
C PRO A 426 -23.06 9.39 -14.54
N ASP A 427 -22.64 10.09 -13.49
CA ASP A 427 -23.50 10.90 -12.61
C ASP A 427 -23.76 12.34 -13.11
N GLY A 428 -23.22 12.70 -14.29
CA GLY A 428 -23.37 14.02 -14.90
C GLY A 428 -22.35 15.08 -14.45
N ARG A 429 -21.52 14.80 -13.44
CA ARG A 429 -20.38 15.68 -13.07
C ARG A 429 -19.27 15.57 -14.10
N THR A 430 -18.46 16.61 -14.29
CA THR A 430 -17.17 16.47 -14.99
C THR A 430 -16.09 15.97 -14.05
N SER A 431 -15.10 15.22 -14.56
CA SER A 431 -13.92 14.79 -13.80
C SER A 431 -13.20 15.97 -13.13
N LEU A 432 -13.11 17.10 -13.84
CA LEU A 432 -12.53 18.35 -13.34
C LEU A 432 -13.31 18.91 -12.14
N ALA A 433 -14.65 18.95 -12.22
CA ALA A 433 -15.48 19.41 -11.11
C ALA A 433 -15.41 18.44 -9.91
N PHE A 434 -15.36 17.13 -10.18
CA PHE A 434 -15.17 16.12 -9.15
C PHE A 434 -13.85 16.29 -8.40
N PHE A 435 -12.72 16.45 -9.12
CA PHE A 435 -11.39 16.56 -8.53
C PHE A 435 -11.15 17.90 -7.83
N ARG A 436 -11.65 19.03 -8.37
CA ARG A 436 -11.60 20.35 -7.71
C ARG A 436 -12.08 20.29 -6.27
N ASP A 437 -13.15 19.54 -6.03
CA ASP A 437 -13.81 19.42 -4.73
C ASP A 437 -13.49 18.09 -4.02
N PHE A 438 -12.50 17.30 -4.49
CA PHE A 438 -12.27 15.95 -3.97
C PHE A 438 -11.69 15.95 -2.55
N GLU A 439 -10.58 16.67 -2.33
CA GLU A 439 -9.90 16.72 -1.02
C GLU A 439 -10.74 17.44 0.05
N SER A 440 -11.47 18.50 -0.33
CA SER A 440 -12.34 19.22 0.61
C SER A 440 -13.49 18.34 1.11
N ARG A 441 -14.12 17.56 0.23
CA ARG A 441 -15.16 16.58 0.59
C ARG A 441 -14.62 15.42 1.43
N ASN A 442 -13.42 14.92 1.11
CA ASN A 442 -12.88 13.69 1.73
C ASN A 442 -11.93 13.93 2.91
N ARG A 443 -11.64 15.18 3.30
CA ARG A 443 -10.77 15.51 4.45
C ARG A 443 -11.16 14.79 5.73
N ASN A 444 -12.46 14.69 6.04
CA ASN A 444 -12.94 13.97 7.22
C ASN A 444 -12.66 12.46 7.13
N VAL A 445 -12.83 11.86 5.94
CA VAL A 445 -12.53 10.43 5.69
C VAL A 445 -11.05 10.17 5.96
N LEU A 446 -10.16 11.05 5.51
CA LEU A 446 -8.72 10.95 5.74
C LEU A 446 -8.35 10.98 7.24
N VAL A 447 -8.93 11.93 7.99
CA VAL A 447 -8.79 12.03 9.46
C VAL A 447 -9.27 10.74 10.13
N GLN A 448 -10.44 10.22 9.73
CA GLN A 448 -10.99 8.97 10.27
C GLN A 448 -10.08 7.76 10.01
N MET A 449 -9.54 7.62 8.80
CA MET A 449 -8.59 6.54 8.47
C MET A 449 -7.28 6.63 9.26
N ALA A 450 -6.78 7.83 9.54
CA ALA A 450 -5.56 8.04 10.31
C ALA A 450 -5.78 7.85 11.83
N GLU A 451 -6.99 8.08 12.35
CA GLU A 451 -7.31 7.81 13.77
C GLU A 451 -7.63 6.32 14.03
N VAL A 452 -8.31 5.64 13.10
CA VAL A 452 -8.55 4.19 13.18
C VAL A 452 -7.23 3.40 13.25
N ARG A 453 -6.17 3.92 12.64
CA ARG A 453 -4.79 3.39 12.73
C ARG A 453 -4.14 3.59 14.10
N ASP A 454 -4.18 4.79 14.68
CA ASP A 454 -3.69 5.02 16.06
C ASP A 454 -4.44 4.15 17.06
N VAL A 455 -5.77 4.05 16.93
CA VAL A 455 -6.58 3.16 17.78
C VAL A 455 -6.17 1.69 17.61
N LEU A 456 -5.88 1.25 16.38
CA LEU A 456 -5.39 -0.11 16.14
C LEU A 456 -4.03 -0.35 16.81
N GLU A 457 -3.06 0.55 16.60
CA GLU A 457 -1.73 0.46 17.21
C GLU A 457 -1.83 0.45 18.74
N LEU A 458 -2.67 1.33 19.30
CA LEU A 458 -2.95 1.43 20.72
C LEU A 458 -3.69 0.20 21.27
N PHE A 459 -4.57 -0.44 20.47
CA PHE A 459 -5.23 -1.70 20.83
C PHE A 459 -4.25 -2.87 20.83
N ILE A 460 -3.30 -2.92 19.88
CA ILE A 460 -2.21 -3.90 19.85
C ILE A 460 -1.32 -3.72 21.09
N TYR A 461 -0.92 -2.48 21.40
CA TYR A 461 -0.19 -2.13 22.63
C TYR A 461 -0.95 -2.58 23.89
N ALA A 462 -2.21 -2.18 24.05
CA ALA A 462 -3.03 -2.53 25.22
C ALA A 462 -3.21 -4.05 25.34
N SER A 463 -3.26 -4.76 24.21
CA SER A 463 -3.41 -6.22 24.11
C SER A 463 -2.09 -6.98 24.00
N ALA A 464 -0.96 -6.37 24.38
CA ALA A 464 0.33 -7.06 24.45
C ALA A 464 0.25 -8.35 25.30
N GLY A 465 0.86 -9.43 24.79
CA GLY A 465 0.79 -10.76 25.40
C GLY A 465 -0.58 -11.45 25.35
N SER A 466 -1.57 -10.90 24.64
CA SER A 466 -2.90 -11.51 24.46
C SER A 466 -3.04 -12.23 23.12
N PRO A 467 -3.70 -13.41 23.07
CA PRO A 467 -4.16 -13.99 21.81
C PRO A 467 -5.05 -13.03 21.00
N MET A 468 -5.78 -12.12 21.66
CA MET A 468 -6.57 -11.07 21.01
C MET A 468 -5.69 -10.01 20.33
N GLY A 469 -4.53 -9.69 20.91
CA GLY A 469 -3.55 -8.78 20.30
C GLY A 469 -2.92 -9.40 19.05
N GLY A 470 -2.50 -10.67 19.16
CA GLY A 470 -2.03 -11.45 18.01
C GLY A 470 -3.08 -11.54 16.90
N PHE A 471 -4.31 -11.94 17.23
CA PHE A 471 -5.42 -12.03 16.28
C PHE A 471 -5.68 -10.71 15.53
N PHE A 472 -5.80 -9.58 16.23
CA PHE A 472 -6.03 -8.29 15.57
C PHE A 472 -4.87 -7.89 14.66
N ALA A 473 -3.64 -8.10 15.12
CA ALA A 473 -2.46 -7.78 14.32
C ALA A 473 -2.36 -8.69 13.08
N ASP A 474 -2.59 -10.00 13.19
CA ASP A 474 -2.57 -10.91 12.05
C ASP A 474 -3.75 -10.71 11.09
N LYS A 475 -4.94 -10.36 11.60
CA LYS A 475 -6.06 -9.90 10.76
C LYS A 475 -5.73 -8.61 10.01
N VAL A 476 -4.92 -7.71 10.57
CA VAL A 476 -4.47 -6.50 9.86
C VAL A 476 -3.45 -6.83 8.76
N ALA A 477 -2.55 -7.80 8.99
CA ALA A 477 -1.69 -8.30 7.92
C ALA A 477 -2.54 -8.94 6.77
N ALA A 478 -3.66 -9.58 7.12
CA ALA A 478 -4.62 -10.13 6.16
C ALA A 478 -5.57 -9.10 5.51
N LEU A 479 -5.88 -7.98 6.18
CA LEU A 479 -6.63 -6.86 5.56
C LEU A 479 -5.88 -6.36 4.32
N GLY A 480 -4.60 -6.08 4.48
CA GLY A 480 -3.77 -5.54 3.40
C GLY A 480 -3.72 -6.40 2.13
N SER A 481 -3.69 -7.72 2.30
CA SER A 481 -3.70 -8.72 1.20
C SER A 481 -5.10 -9.13 0.71
N GLY A 482 -6.18 -8.54 1.24
CA GLY A 482 -7.55 -8.96 0.95
C GLY A 482 -7.96 -10.31 1.59
N GLY A 483 -7.05 -10.97 2.32
CA GLY A 483 -7.25 -12.26 2.98
C GLY A 483 -8.25 -12.25 4.15
N LEU A 484 -8.90 -11.12 4.47
CA LEU A 484 -9.98 -11.10 5.46
C LEU A 484 -11.23 -11.88 5.01
N PHE A 485 -11.41 -12.07 3.70
CA PHE A 485 -12.56 -12.75 3.10
C PHE A 485 -12.21 -14.13 2.50
N LEU A 486 -10.97 -14.58 2.66
CA LEU A 486 -10.49 -15.90 2.24
C LEU A 486 -10.16 -16.72 3.50
N GLY A 487 -10.45 -18.02 3.49
CA GLY A 487 -10.30 -18.86 4.67
C GLY A 487 -8.84 -19.01 5.13
N GLU A 488 -8.65 -19.29 6.42
CA GLU A 488 -7.31 -19.51 7.02
C GLU A 488 -6.70 -20.89 6.67
N GLU A 489 -7.33 -21.66 5.78
CA GLU A 489 -6.90 -23.02 5.40
C GLU A 489 -5.91 -23.07 4.21
N ASP A 490 -5.62 -21.95 3.54
CA ASP A 490 -4.81 -21.85 2.30
C ASP A 490 -3.42 -21.15 2.47
N TRP A 491 -2.82 -21.14 3.68
CA TRP A 491 -1.58 -20.38 3.98
C TRP A 491 -0.37 -21.20 4.45
#